data_AF-A0A968Y617-F1
#
_entry.id   AF-A0A968Y617-F1
#
_cell.length_a   1.000
_cell.length_b   1.000
_cell.length_c   1.000
_cell.angle_alpha   90.00
_cell.angle_beta   90.00
_cell.angle_gamma   90.00
#
_symmetry.space_group_name_H-M   'P 1'
#
loop_
_entity.id
_entity.type
_entity.pdbx_description
1 polymer ?
#
loop_
_entity_poly.entity_id
_entity_poly.type
_entity_poly.pdbx_seq_one_letter_code
_entity_poly.pdbx_strand_id
1 'polypeptide(L)' 'MSFINPKTDFAFKKIFGSADSKDILISFLNALLYEARPVIEDLEILDPYLAPKIKGV' A
#
# COMPACT_ATOMS: atom_id res chain seq x y z
N MET A 1 2.75 -24.05 -11.79
CA MET A 1 3.16 -22.81 -11.11
C MET A 1 2.39 -21.65 -11.72
N SER A 2 1.49 -21.00 -10.97
CA SER A 2 0.86 -19.76 -11.44
C SER A 2 1.77 -18.60 -11.06
N PHE A 3 2.43 -18.00 -12.06
CA PHE A 3 3.27 -16.82 -11.85
C PHE A 3 2.34 -15.62 -11.67
N ILE A 4 2.28 -15.11 -10.44
CA ILE A 4 1.54 -13.88 -10.17
C ILE A 4 2.39 -12.72 -10.67
N ASN A 5 1.89 -11.97 -11.65
CA ASN A 5 2.57 -10.80 -12.17
C ASN A 5 2.47 -9.65 -11.14
N PRO A 6 3.57 -9.09 -10.62
CA PRO A 6 3.52 -7.98 -9.67
C PRO A 6 2.89 -6.70 -10.26
N LYS A 7 2.84 -6.58 -11.59
CA LYS A 7 2.09 -5.50 -12.27
C LYS A 7 0.57 -5.65 -12.22
N THR A 8 0.05 -6.81 -11.85
CA THR A 8 -1.39 -6.97 -11.61
C THR A 8 -1.75 -6.51 -10.21
N ASP A 9 -2.78 -5.66 -10.11
CA ASP A 9 -3.33 -5.06 -8.88
C ASP A 9 -3.52 -6.08 -7.73
N PHE A 10 -3.85 -7.33 -8.09
CA PHE A 10 -3.99 -8.45 -7.16
C PHE A 10 -2.69 -8.84 -6.44
N ALA A 11 -1.57 -8.83 -7.15
CA ALA A 11 -0.25 -9.16 -6.60
C ALA A 11 0.22 -8.08 -5.64
N PHE A 12 0.01 -6.82 -6.04
CA PHE A 12 0.32 -5.66 -5.21
C PHE A 12 -0.49 -5.70 -3.91
N LYS A 13 -1.81 -5.90 -3.99
CA LYS A 13 -2.68 -6.09 -2.81
C LYS A 13 -2.28 -7.30 -1.96
N LYS A 14 -1.79 -8.38 -2.56
CA LYS A 14 -1.36 -9.56 -1.80
C LYS A 14 -0.02 -9.37 -1.08
N ILE A 15 0.86 -8.54 -1.64
CA ILE A 15 2.18 -8.25 -1.08
C ILE A 15 2.13 -7.09 -0.07
N PHE A 16 1.29 -6.07 -0.34
CA PHE A 16 1.26 -4.79 0.38
C PHE A 16 -0.11 -4.45 0.99
N GLY A 17 -1.15 -5.27 0.78
CA GLY A 17 -2.51 -4.99 1.22
C GLY A 17 -2.89 -5.56 2.59
N SER A 18 -1.95 -6.18 3.32
CA SER A 18 -2.17 -6.64 4.69
C SER A 18 -1.50 -5.69 5.70
N ALA A 19 -2.06 -5.61 6.92
CA ALA A 19 -1.49 -4.81 8.00
C ALA A 19 -0.04 -5.23 8.33
N ASP A 20 0.28 -6.52 8.23
CA ASP A 20 1.62 -7.07 8.46
C ASP A 20 2.65 -6.60 7.42
N SER A 21 2.19 -6.16 6.24
CA SER A 21 3.05 -5.67 5.15
C SER A 21 3.28 -4.16 5.19
N LYS A 22 2.75 -3.47 6.21
CA LYS A 22 2.77 -2.01 6.32
C LYS A 22 4.19 -1.44 6.31
N ASP A 23 5.12 -2.03 7.05
CA ASP A 23 6.52 -1.57 7.08
C ASP A 23 7.21 -1.71 5.72
N ILE A 24 6.91 -2.80 5.00
CA ILE A 24 7.45 -3.05 3.67
C ILE A 24 6.86 -2.05 2.66
N LEU A 25 5.57 -1.73 2.78
CA LEU A 25 4.92 -0.71 1.96
C LEU A 25 5.51 0.68 2.23
N ILE A 26 5.75 1.04 3.50
CA ILE A 26 6.43 2.28 3.89
C ILE A 26 7.82 2.35 3.26
N SER A 27 8.62 1.30 3.39
CA SER A 27 9.96 1.26 2.80
C SER A 27 9.93 1.39 1.27
N PHE A 28 8.96 0.74 0.61
CA PHE A 28 8.79 0.81 -0.83
C PHE A 28 8.43 2.23 -1.29
N LEU A 29 7.48 2.88 -0.63
CA LEU A 29 7.05 4.24 -0.95
C LEU A 29 8.17 5.26 -0.67
N ASN A 30 8.91 5.11 0.44
CA ASN A 30 10.08 5.92 0.73
C ASN A 30 11.16 5.78 -0.36
N ALA A 31 11.42 4.57 -0.84
CA ALA A 31 12.34 4.32 -1.95
C ALA A 31 11.87 4.97 -3.26
N LEU A 32 10.57 4.90 -3.56
CA LEU A 32 10.00 5.35 -4.83
C LEU A 32 9.78 6.87 -4.90
N LEU A 33 9.31 7.48 -3.80
CA LEU A 33 8.88 8.89 -3.76
C LEU A 33 9.90 9.82 -3.12
N TYR A 34 10.75 9.31 -2.22
CA TYR A 34 11.62 10.13 -1.38
C TYR A 34 13.11 9.78 -1.51
N GLU A 35 13.51 9.15 -2.62
CA GLU A 35 14.90 8.74 -2.87
C GLU A 35 15.46 7.87 -1.73
N ALA A 36 14.63 6.95 -1.22
CA ALA A 36 14.93 6.09 -0.07
C ALA A 36 15.17 6.82 1.26
N ARG A 37 14.79 8.11 1.36
CA ARG A 37 14.77 8.82 2.65
C ARG A 37 13.56 8.35 3.49
N PRO A 38 13.73 8.13 4.80
CA PRO A 38 12.66 7.68 5.69
C PRO A 38 11.72 8.85 6.03
N VAL A 39 10.87 9.25 5.08
CA VAL A 39 9.95 10.40 5.24
C VAL A 39 8.58 9.95 5.72
N ILE A 40 8.09 8.82 5.20
CA ILE A 40 6.84 8.20 5.65
C ILE A 40 7.15 7.39 6.91
N GLU A 41 6.50 7.73 8.03
CA GLU A 41 6.58 6.99 9.30
C GLU A 41 5.38 6.07 9.52
N ASP A 42 4.22 6.41 8.94
CA ASP A 42 2.98 5.66 9.09
C ASP A 42 2.11 5.77 7.82
N LEU A 43 1.24 4.78 7.60
CA LEU A 43 0.25 4.79 6.52
C LEU A 43 -1.05 4.07 6.91
N GLU A 44 -2.16 4.44 6.28
CA GLU A 44 -3.44 3.75 6.40
C GLU A 44 -3.84 3.18 5.04
N ILE A 45 -4.13 1.88 4.99
CA ILE A 45 -4.64 1.23 3.78
C ILE A 45 -6.16 1.39 3.78
N LEU A 46 -6.66 2.28 2.93
CA LEU A 46 -8.10 2.48 2.75
C LEU A 46 -8.68 1.33 1.94
N ASP A 47 -9.69 0.65 2.49
CA ASP A 47 -10.46 -0.36 1.75
C ASP A 47 -11.41 0.37 0.77
N PRO A 48 -11.28 0.15 -0.56
CA PRO A 48 -12.13 0.80 -1.56
C PRO A 48 -13.60 0.35 -1.49
N TYR A 49 -13.92 -0.74 -0.78
CA TYR A 49 -15.28 -1.20 -0.52
C TYR A 49 -15.89 -0.60 0.75
N LEU A 50 -15.08 0.04 1.60
CA LEU A 50 -15.61 0.92 2.63
C LEU A 50 -16.09 2.18 1.91
N ALA A 51 -17.42 2.32 1.81
CA ALA A 51 -18.04 3.51 1.22
C ALA A 51 -17.33 4.77 1.74
N PRO A 52 -16.91 5.71 0.86
CA PRO A 52 -16.19 6.89 1.29
C PRO A 52 -17.01 7.59 2.37
N LYS A 53 -16.43 7.74 3.57
CA LYS A 53 -17.02 8.62 4.58
C LYS A 53 -16.92 10.02 4.02
N ILE A 54 -18.01 10.48 3.41
CA ILE A 54 -18.16 11.85 2.93
C ILE A 54 -18.04 12.72 4.19
N LYS A 55 -16.85 13.25 4.48
CA LYS A 55 -16.67 14.30 5.50
C LYS A 55 -17.22 15.59 4.88
N GLY A 56 -18.53 15.75 4.99
CA GLY A 56 -19.27 16.85 4.38
C GLY A 56 -20.70 16.94 4.88
N VAL A 57 -20.86 17.06 6.21
CA VAL A 57 -21.94 17.84 6.82
C VAL A 57 -21.28 18.74 7.86
#